data_AF-A0A672KQD9-F1
#
_entry.id   AF-A0A672KQD9-F1
#
_cell.length_a   1.000
_cell.length_b   1.000
_cell.length_c   1.000
_cell.angle_alpha   90.00
_cell.angle_beta   90.00
_cell.angle_gamma   90.00
#
_symmetry.space_group_name_H-M   'P 1'
#
loop_
_entity.id
_entity.type
_entity.pdbx_description
1 polymer ?
#
loop_
_entity_poly.entity_id
_entity_poly.type
_entity_poly.pdbx_seq_one_letter_code
_entity_poly.pdbx_strand_id
1 'polypeptide(L)'
;IVCVSVCVSVCVCSVMLFPEAWGRSQCRSLEWMVEVEQEYPGGVEHIYNPGCVPLLRCSGCCNDDKLACFPASTHNISIQAQTLSPQSHTLLFFTVGHIYKESSHSCFHLTVVHSDKHQQKHPGDF
;
A
#
# COMPACT_ATOMS: atom_id res chain seq x y z
N ILE A 1 -2.56 33.22 6.46
CA ILE A 1 -2.40 33.49 7.91
C ILE A 1 -3.35 32.60 8.73
N VAL A 2 -4.65 32.53 8.41
CA VAL A 2 -5.64 31.72 9.15
C VAL A 2 -5.32 30.20 9.16
N CYS A 3 -4.90 29.60 8.03
CA CYS A 3 -4.51 28.17 8.01
C CYS A 3 -3.28 27.86 8.88
N VAL A 4 -2.29 28.76 8.92
CA VAL A 4 -1.07 28.57 9.72
C VAL A 4 -1.38 28.68 11.22
N SER A 5 -2.27 29.60 11.61
CA SER A 5 -2.72 29.72 13.00
C SER A 5 -3.54 28.52 13.49
N VAL A 6 -4.36 27.90 12.63
CA VAL A 6 -5.10 26.67 12.98
C VAL A 6 -4.13 25.49 13.14
N CYS A 7 -3.10 25.39 12.30
CA CYS A 7 -2.07 24.37 12.46
C CYS A 7 -1.28 24.53 13.78
N VAL A 8 -0.94 25.75 14.19
CA VAL A 8 -0.16 25.98 15.42
C VAL A 8 -0.99 25.82 16.69
N SER A 9 -2.30 26.15 16.68
CA SER A 9 -3.13 26.13 17.89
C SER A 9 -3.58 24.73 18.36
N VAL A 10 -3.43 23.69 17.52
CA VAL A 10 -3.82 22.30 17.83
C VAL A 10 -2.60 21.39 18.03
N CYS A 11 -1.39 21.86 17.71
CA CYS A 11 -0.14 21.13 17.96
C CYS A 11 0.30 21.28 19.43
N VAL A 12 -0.48 20.72 20.36
CA VAL A 12 0.08 20.33 21.64
C VAL A 12 0.98 19.13 21.35
N CYS A 13 2.30 19.32 21.43
CA CYS A 13 3.26 18.23 21.30
C CYS A 13 3.15 17.30 22.51
N SER A 14 2.18 16.40 22.49
CA SER A 14 2.09 15.32 23.48
C SER A 14 3.31 14.41 23.28
N VAL A 15 4.18 14.36 24.29
CA VAL A 15 5.37 13.50 24.25
C VAL A 15 4.90 12.06 24.41
N MET A 16 5.10 11.28 23.35
CA MET A 16 4.85 9.83 23.38
C MET A 16 6.00 9.13 24.09
N LEU A 17 5.68 8.22 25.01
CA LEU A 17 6.70 7.40 25.67
C LEU A 17 7.27 6.37 24.69
N PHE A 18 8.54 6.01 24.88
CA PHE A 18 9.23 5.06 24.00
C PHE A 18 8.47 3.73 23.78
N PRO A 19 7.93 3.04 24.82
CA PRO A 19 7.20 1.80 24.61
C PRO A 19 5.95 1.97 23.73
N GLU A 20 5.30 3.13 23.79
CA GLU A 20 4.14 3.43 22.98
C GLU A 20 4.53 3.74 21.53
N ALA A 21 5.58 4.56 21.34
CA ALA A 21 6.11 4.86 20.01
C ALA A 21 6.59 3.58 19.31
N TRP A 22 7.35 2.76 20.05
CA TRP A 22 7.82 1.46 19.59
C TRP A 22 6.66 0.52 19.28
N GLY A 23 5.69 0.41 20.18
CA GLY A 23 4.51 -0.42 20.00
C GLY A 23 3.76 -0.10 18.71
N ARG A 24 3.66 1.18 18.36
CA ARG A 24 3.01 1.68 17.13
C ARG A 24 3.84 1.50 15.87
N SER A 25 5.17 1.43 15.99
CA SER A 25 6.10 1.27 14.86
C SER A 25 6.40 -0.19 14.51
N GLN A 26 5.98 -1.15 15.33
CA GLN A 26 6.19 -2.58 15.05
C GLN A 26 5.57 -3.01 13.71
N CYS A 27 6.25 -3.93 13.04
CA CYS A 27 5.81 -4.58 11.81
C CYS A 27 4.35 -5.06 11.93
N ARG A 28 3.47 -4.56 11.07
CA ARG A 28 2.06 -4.96 10.99
C ARG A 28 1.48 -4.68 9.62
N SER A 29 0.34 -5.32 9.34
CA SER A 29 -0.47 -5.01 8.16
C SER A 29 -1.25 -3.72 8.43
N LEU A 30 -1.06 -2.71 7.60
CA LEU A 30 -1.75 -1.44 7.65
C LEU A 30 -2.54 -1.22 6.36
N GLU A 31 -3.63 -0.46 6.45
CA GLU A 31 -4.40 -0.03 5.29
C GLU A 31 -3.67 1.12 4.59
N TRP A 32 -3.43 0.95 3.28
CA TRP A 32 -2.70 1.87 2.42
C TRP A 32 -3.55 2.16 1.20
N MET A 33 -3.59 3.43 0.78
CA MET A 33 -4.20 3.82 -0.47
C MET A 33 -3.19 3.59 -1.60
N VAL A 34 -3.48 2.65 -2.49
CA VAL A 34 -2.67 2.42 -3.69
C VAL A 34 -3.39 2.96 -4.91
N GLU A 35 -2.61 3.46 -5.86
CA GLU A 35 -3.14 3.90 -7.14
C GLU A 35 -3.45 2.68 -8.01
N VAL A 36 -4.68 2.63 -8.54
CA VAL A 36 -5.17 1.50 -9.34
C VAL A 36 -4.37 1.35 -10.64
N GLU A 37 -3.93 2.46 -11.24
CA GLU A 37 -3.14 2.48 -12.47
C GLU A 37 -1.76 1.81 -12.30
N GLN A 38 -1.09 2.03 -11.16
CA GLN A 38 0.24 1.45 -10.90
C GLN A 38 0.18 -0.07 -10.66
N GLU A 39 -0.91 -0.56 -10.06
CA GLU A 39 -1.09 -1.98 -9.75
C GLU A 39 -1.67 -2.77 -10.93
N TYR A 40 -2.26 -2.08 -11.92
CA TYR A 40 -2.84 -2.67 -13.12
C TYR A 40 -2.41 -1.89 -14.38
N PRO A 41 -1.27 -2.24 -15.01
CA PRO A 41 -0.83 -1.65 -16.27
C PRO A 41 -1.65 -2.23 -17.45
N GLY A 42 -2.97 -2.14 -17.39
CA GLY A 42 -3.88 -2.63 -18.41
C GLY A 42 -4.22 -1.58 -19.45
N GLY A 43 -3.28 -1.32 -20.35
CA GLY A 43 -3.53 -0.59 -21.60
C GLY A 43 -3.74 0.92 -21.42
N VAL A 44 -2.83 1.68 -22.04
CA VAL A 44 -2.81 3.15 -22.09
C VAL A 44 -4.20 3.75 -22.43
N GLU A 45 -4.57 4.79 -21.68
CA GLU A 45 -5.78 5.67 -21.80
C GLU A 45 -7.02 5.37 -20.90
N HIS A 46 -6.86 4.74 -19.74
CA HIS A 46 -7.98 4.51 -18.81
C HIS A 46 -7.84 5.30 -17.52
N ILE A 47 -8.82 6.17 -17.22
CA ILE A 47 -8.94 6.83 -15.91
C ILE A 47 -9.83 5.96 -15.02
N TYR A 48 -9.33 5.56 -13.84
CA TYR A 48 -10.08 4.75 -12.89
C TYR A 48 -10.81 5.61 -11.85
N ASN A 49 -12.05 5.23 -11.53
CA ASN A 49 -12.82 5.79 -10.43
C ASN A 49 -13.33 4.67 -9.50
N PRO A 50 -12.91 4.63 -8.22
CA PRO A 50 -11.92 5.52 -7.62
C PRO A 50 -10.52 5.27 -8.19
N GLY A 51 -9.69 6.31 -8.29
CA GLY A 51 -8.30 6.20 -8.76
C GLY A 51 -7.37 5.52 -7.76
N CYS A 52 -7.73 5.56 -6.47
CA CYS A 52 -7.01 4.87 -5.40
C CYS A 52 -7.94 3.99 -4.59
N VAL A 53 -7.44 2.85 -4.13
CA VAL A 53 -8.20 1.85 -3.38
C VAL A 53 -7.44 1.41 -2.13
N PRO A 54 -8.13 1.14 -1.01
CA PRO A 54 -7.47 0.68 0.20
C PRO A 54 -7.04 -0.79 0.09
N LEU A 55 -5.79 -1.07 0.45
CA LEU A 55 -5.22 -2.41 0.56
C LEU A 55 -4.47 -2.58 1.87
N LEU A 56 -4.38 -3.82 2.34
CA LEU A 56 -3.44 -4.15 3.42
C LEU A 56 -2.05 -4.33 2.84
N ARG A 57 -1.08 -3.60 3.39
CA ARG A 57 0.35 -3.71 3.10
C ARG A 57 1.13 -3.79 4.41
N CYS A 58 2.26 -4.50 4.39
CA CYS A 58 3.13 -4.58 5.55
C CYS A 58 3.90 -3.26 5.72
N SER A 59 3.92 -2.73 6.95
CA SER A 59 4.70 -1.55 7.29
C SER A 59 5.13 -1.58 8.75
N GLY A 60 6.12 -0.75 9.09
CA GLY A 60 6.76 -0.72 10.40
C GLY A 60 8.18 -1.28 10.34
N CYS A 61 8.78 -1.43 11.52
CA CYS A 61 10.13 -1.92 11.70
C CYS A 61 10.16 -3.21 12.54
N CYS A 62 11.27 -3.93 12.41
CA CYS A 62 11.60 -5.07 13.24
C CYS A 62 12.58 -4.66 14.34
N ASN A 63 12.70 -5.48 15.37
CA ASN A 63 13.58 -5.18 16.51
C ASN A 63 15.09 -5.29 16.18
N ASP A 64 15.42 -5.92 15.05
CA ASP A 64 16.78 -6.17 14.58
C ASP A 64 16.92 -5.59 13.17
N ASP A 65 18.03 -4.89 12.92
CA ASP A 65 18.34 -4.19 11.68
C ASP A 65 18.65 -5.13 10.50
N LYS A 66 18.94 -6.40 10.79
CA LYS A 66 19.12 -7.47 9.80
C LYS A 66 17.79 -8.13 9.42
N LEU A 67 16.67 -7.68 10.01
CA LEU A 67 15.32 -8.11 9.68
C LEU A 67 14.55 -7.00 8.97
N ALA A 68 13.72 -7.38 8.00
CA ALA A 68 12.81 -6.49 7.30
C ALA A 68 11.37 -7.00 7.44
N CYS A 69 10.44 -6.06 7.60
CA CYS A 69 9.01 -6.35 7.66
C CYS A 69 8.50 -6.70 6.26
N PHE A 70 8.14 -7.97 6.06
CA PHE A 70 7.71 -8.49 4.77
C PHE A 70 6.43 -9.32 4.92
N PRO A 71 5.64 -9.43 3.84
CA PRO A 71 4.46 -10.26 3.86
C PRO A 71 4.81 -11.73 4.05
N ALA A 72 4.14 -12.37 5.01
CA ALA A 72 4.23 -13.81 5.21
C ALA A 72 3.24 -14.56 4.32
N SER A 73 2.11 -13.93 3.95
CA SER A 73 1.17 -14.47 2.99
C SER A 73 0.32 -13.38 2.32
N THR A 74 0.27 -13.45 0.99
CA THR A 74 -0.55 -12.61 0.12
C THR A 74 -1.73 -13.41 -0.44
N HIS A 75 -2.85 -12.74 -0.72
CA HIS A 75 -3.90 -13.28 -1.57
C HIS A 75 -4.39 -12.22 -2.55
N ASN A 76 -4.91 -12.68 -3.68
CA ASN A 76 -5.51 -11.79 -4.66
C ASN A 76 -6.93 -11.43 -4.27
N ILE A 77 -7.27 -10.16 -4.42
CA ILE A 77 -8.65 -9.67 -4.31
C ILE A 77 -9.09 -9.05 -5.63
N SER A 78 -10.40 -8.98 -5.81
CA SER A 78 -11.01 -8.23 -6.92
C SER A 78 -11.67 -6.98 -6.36
N ILE A 79 -11.41 -5.85 -6.99
CA ILE A 79 -12.00 -4.57 -6.61
C ILE A 79 -12.88 -4.08 -7.75
N GLN A 80 -14.05 -3.55 -7.44
CA GLN A 80 -14.93 -2.98 -8.46
C GLN A 80 -14.53 -1.51 -8.70
N ALA A 81 -14.14 -1.18 -9.92
CA ALA A 81 -13.81 0.18 -10.33
C ALA A 81 -14.53 0.53 -11.64
N GLN A 82 -14.74 1.82 -11.84
CA GLN A 82 -15.24 2.36 -13.09
C GLN A 82 -14.08 2.83 -13.94
N THR A 83 -14.17 2.62 -15.24
CA THR A 83 -13.21 3.19 -16.18
C THR A 83 -13.90 4.28 -17.00
N LEU A 84 -13.21 5.41 -17.12
CA LEU A 84 -13.58 6.54 -17.94
C LEU A 84 -12.65 6.55 -19.16
N SER A 85 -13.21 6.23 -20.32
CA SER A 85 -12.53 6.39 -21.61
C SER A 85 -12.90 7.73 -22.24
N PRO A 86 -11.92 8.59 -22.59
CA PRO A 86 -12.19 9.89 -23.20
C PRO A 86 -12.87 9.78 -24.57
N GLN A 87 -12.72 8.63 -25.25
CA GLN A 87 -13.24 8.43 -26.60
C GLN A 87 -14.74 8.10 -26.68
N SER A 88 -15.37 7.63 -25.59
CA SER A 88 -16.74 7.06 -25.66
C SER A 88 -17.73 7.54 -24.59
N HIS A 89 -17.37 8.47 -23.69
CA HIS A 89 -18.27 9.02 -22.66
C HIS A 89 -19.09 7.94 -21.91
N THR A 90 -18.56 6.72 -21.82
CA THR A 90 -19.29 5.55 -21.30
C THR A 90 -18.66 5.14 -19.97
N LEU A 91 -19.45 5.13 -18.91
CA LEU A 91 -19.05 4.56 -17.63
C LEU A 91 -19.17 3.04 -17.72
N LEU A 92 -18.04 2.36 -17.80
CA LEU A 92 -18.00 0.91 -17.74
C LEU A 92 -17.58 0.48 -16.33
N PHE A 93 -18.40 -0.36 -15.70
CA PHE A 93 -18.07 -0.98 -14.42
C PHE A 93 -17.30 -2.27 -14.69
N PHE A 94 -16.07 -2.36 -14.18
CA PHE A 94 -15.26 -3.56 -14.27
C PHE A 94 -14.82 -4.00 -12.87
N THR A 95 -14.64 -5.29 -12.69
CA THR A 95 -13.86 -5.81 -11.58
C THR A 95 -12.39 -5.77 -11.98
N VAL A 96 -11.61 -4.86 -11.39
CA VAL A 96 -10.15 -4.91 -11.43
C VAL A 96 -9.76 -6.19 -10.70
N GLY A 97 -9.34 -7.19 -11.47
CA GLY A 97 -9.01 -8.51 -10.98
C GLY A 97 -7.57 -8.56 -10.49
N HIS A 98 -7.39 -9.18 -9.33
CA HIS A 98 -6.11 -9.69 -8.82
C HIS A 98 -5.14 -8.62 -8.32
N ILE A 99 -5.61 -7.81 -7.37
CA ILE A 99 -4.72 -6.94 -6.59
C ILE A 99 -4.23 -7.72 -5.36
N TYR A 100 -2.93 -7.64 -5.08
CA TYR A 100 -2.32 -8.32 -3.93
C TYR A 100 -2.72 -7.64 -2.63
N LYS A 101 -3.38 -8.41 -1.76
CA LYS A 101 -3.71 -8.02 -0.39
C LYS A 101 -2.92 -8.86 0.60
N GLU A 102 -2.33 -8.19 1.57
CA GLU A 102 -1.63 -8.86 2.66
C GLU A 102 -2.58 -9.46 3.69
N SER A 103 -2.37 -10.74 3.97
CA SER A 103 -3.13 -11.50 4.98
C SER A 103 -2.34 -11.64 6.29
N SER A 104 -1.01 -11.69 6.19
CA SER A 104 -0.11 -11.82 7.34
C SER A 104 1.25 -11.18 7.08
N HIS A 105 1.96 -10.80 8.14
CA HIS A 105 3.27 -10.15 8.11
C HIS A 105 4.25 -10.89 9.02
N SER A 106 5.55 -10.79 8.72
CA SER A 106 6.61 -11.28 9.60
C SER A 106 7.93 -10.53 9.36
N CYS A 107 8.83 -10.63 10.32
CA CYS A 107 10.18 -10.10 10.24
C CYS A 107 11.12 -11.17 9.67
N PHE A 108 11.56 -10.97 8.42
CA PHE A 108 12.44 -11.89 7.72
C PHE A 108 13.84 -11.31 7.58
N HIS A 109 14.86 -12.16 7.50
CA HIS A 109 16.22 -11.69 7.25
C HIS A 109 16.34 -10.97 5.90
N LEU A 110 17.05 -9.85 5.87
CA LEU A 110 17.27 -9.06 4.64
C LEU A 110 17.84 -9.91 3.49
N THR A 111 18.70 -10.88 3.78
CA THR A 111 19.27 -11.79 2.77
C THR A 111 18.23 -12.66 2.09
N VAL A 112 17.23 -13.14 2.84
CA VAL A 112 16.11 -13.95 2.33
C VAL A 112 15.19 -13.05 1.51
N VAL A 113 14.84 -11.89 2.05
CA VAL A 113 14.00 -10.88 1.39
C VAL A 113 14.56 -10.44 0.04
N HIS A 114 15.87 -10.18 -0.04
CA HIS A 114 16.51 -9.77 -1.29
C HIS A 114 16.45 -10.87 -2.35
N SER A 115 16.60 -12.13 -1.94
CA SER A 115 16.44 -13.29 -2.82
C SER A 115 14.99 -13.42 -3.32
N ASP A 116 14.00 -13.22 -2.44
CA ASP A 116 12.58 -13.24 -2.78
C ASP A 116 12.21 -12.12 -3.77
N LYS A 117 12.74 -10.90 -3.62
CA LYS A 117 12.52 -9.81 -4.60
C LYS A 117 13.04 -10.16 -6.00
N HIS A 118 14.16 -10.87 -6.10
CA HIS A 118 14.64 -11.38 -7.39
C HIS A 118 13.72 -12.46 -7.97
N GLN A 119 13.04 -13.24 -7.11
CA GLN A 119 12.16 -14.33 -7.51
C GLN A 119 10.72 -13.86 -7.82
N GLN A 120 10.27 -12.76 -7.21
CA GLN A 120 8.93 -12.18 -7.33
C GLN A 120 8.81 -11.15 -8.47
N LYS A 121 9.84 -10.93 -9.30
CA LYS A 121 9.67 -10.12 -10.51
C LYS A 121 8.70 -10.85 -11.45
N HIS A 122 7.47 -10.34 -11.54
CA HIS A 122 6.45 -10.89 -12.42
C HIS A 122 6.96 -10.99 -13.87
N PRO A 123 6.60 -12.04 -14.62
CA PRO A 123 6.89 -12.14 -16.05
C PRO A 123 6.04 -11.09 -16.79
N GLY A 124 6.55 -9.86 -16.92
CA GLY A 124 5.84 -8.78 -17.58
C GLY A 124 6.42 -7.38 -17.41
N ASP A 125 7.44 -7.20 -16.56
CA ASP A 125 8.08 -5.90 -16.34
C ASP A 125 9.40 -5.82 -17.14
N PHE A 126 9.28 -5.70 -18.47
CA PHE A 126 10.35 -5.44 -19.44
C PHE A 126 9.86 -4.51 -20.55
#